data_AF-A0A961UTF0-F1
#
_entry.id   AF-A0A961UTF0-F1
#
_cell.length_a   1.000
_cell.length_b   1.000
_cell.length_c   1.000
_cell.angle_alpha   90.00
_cell.angle_beta   90.00
_cell.angle_gamma   90.00
#
_symmetry.space_group_name_H-M   'P 1'
#
loop_
_entity.id
_entity.type
_entity.pdbx_description
1 polymer ?
#
loop_
_entity_poly.entity_id
_entity_poly.type
_entity_poly.pdbx_seq_one_letter_code
_entity_poly.pdbx_strand_id
1 'polypeptide(L)'
;MGLFTEIFSWWGGNTWGTRFFTWRKGKLVGEDTFGNRYYIQRSGVGPLGVPARWVTYKNLSEASQVPPEWHGWLHYTVDELPTDERYDPKPWQKPHHMNMTGTPEAYRPQGSILAPGPRARTTSDYRPWTPD
;
A
#
# COMPACT_ATOMS: atom_id res chain seq x y z
N MET A 1 -10.71 -6.74 15.03
CA MET A 1 -10.96 -5.60 15.94
C MET A 1 -12.32 -5.76 16.59
N GLY A 2 -12.46 -5.37 17.87
CA GLY A 2 -13.74 -5.40 18.57
C GLY A 2 -14.64 -4.23 18.14
N LEU A 3 -15.96 -4.41 18.23
CA LEU A 3 -16.97 -3.45 17.76
C LEU A 3 -16.84 -2.05 18.39
N PHE A 4 -16.38 -1.95 19.64
CA PHE A 4 -16.25 -0.67 20.36
C PHE A 4 -14.97 0.12 20.04
N THR A 5 -13.88 -0.57 19.70
CA THR A 5 -12.61 0.07 19.30
C THR A 5 -12.70 0.79 17.96
N GLU A 6 -13.55 0.32 17.03
CA GLU A 6 -13.73 0.92 15.70
C GLU A 6 -14.40 2.31 15.73
N ILE A 7 -15.02 2.68 16.87
CA ILE A 7 -15.62 4.02 17.06
C ILE A 7 -14.54 5.08 17.31
N PHE A 8 -13.46 4.72 18.02
CA PHE A 8 -12.41 5.66 18.43
C PHE A 8 -11.09 5.49 17.66
N SER A 9 -10.91 4.39 16.93
CA SER A 9 -9.70 4.08 16.16
C SER A 9 -9.99 3.90 14.67
N TRP A 10 -10.25 5.02 13.99
CA TRP A 10 -10.54 5.04 12.55
C TRP A 10 -9.33 4.70 11.66
N TRP A 11 -8.11 4.68 12.22
CA TRP A 11 -6.88 4.25 11.53
C TRP A 11 -6.62 2.73 11.61
N GLY A 12 -7.33 2.02 12.49
CA GLY A 12 -7.14 0.58 12.74
C GLY A 12 -7.85 -0.35 11.75
N GLY A 13 -8.31 0.18 10.61
CA GLY A 13 -9.00 -0.56 9.57
C GLY A 13 -10.35 0.07 9.22
N ASN A 14 -11.37 -0.77 9.00
CA ASN A 14 -12.68 -0.32 8.56
C ASN A 14 -13.54 0.22 9.72
N THR A 15 -14.14 1.40 9.56
CA THR A 15 -15.10 1.95 10.54
C THR A 15 -16.48 1.31 10.37
N TRP A 16 -17.31 1.39 11.40
CA TRP A 16 -18.67 0.85 11.38
C TRP A 16 -19.53 1.40 10.23
N GLY A 17 -19.43 2.71 9.97
CA GLY A 17 -20.14 3.37 8.88
C GLY A 17 -19.72 2.84 7.52
N THR A 18 -18.42 2.66 7.31
CA THR A 18 -17.88 2.13 6.05
C THR A 18 -18.21 0.64 5.87
N ARG A 19 -18.32 -0.15 6.96
CA ARG A 19 -18.83 -1.54 6.89
C ARG A 19 -20.30 -1.58 6.47
N PHE A 20 -21.14 -0.75 7.06
CA PHE A 20 -22.56 -0.65 6.68
C PHE A 20 -22.72 -0.18 5.22
N PHE A 21 -21.98 0.85 4.83
CA PHE A 21 -21.96 1.33 3.45
C PHE A 21 -21.54 0.22 2.48
N THR A 22 -20.45 -0.48 2.79
CA THR A 22 -19.92 -1.56 1.94
C THR A 22 -20.89 -2.73 1.85
N TRP A 23 -21.55 -3.12 2.94
CA TRP A 23 -22.58 -4.15 2.92
C TRP A 23 -23.76 -3.78 2.01
N ARG A 24 -24.24 -2.53 2.10
CA ARG A 24 -25.39 -2.04 1.34
C ARG A 24 -25.09 -1.78 -0.14
N LYS A 25 -23.90 -1.25 -0.45
CA LYS A 25 -23.56 -0.71 -1.77
C LYS A 25 -22.43 -1.45 -2.48
N GLY A 26 -21.61 -2.22 -1.78
CA GLY A 26 -20.43 -2.88 -2.34
C GLY A 26 -20.69 -4.27 -2.86
N LYS A 27 -20.13 -4.57 -4.02
CA LYS A 27 -19.92 -5.93 -4.56
C LYS A 27 -18.44 -6.24 -4.39
N LEU A 28 -18.12 -7.33 -3.70
CA LEU A 28 -16.73 -7.80 -3.56
C LEU A 28 -16.23 -8.27 -4.94
N VAL A 29 -15.07 -7.78 -5.36
CA VAL A 29 -14.43 -8.16 -6.63
C VAL A 29 -13.22 -9.07 -6.44
N GLY A 30 -12.50 -8.95 -5.33
CA GLY A 30 -11.34 -9.77 -5.04
C GLY A 30 -10.62 -9.37 -3.76
N GLU A 31 -9.53 -10.08 -3.50
CA GLU A 31 -8.67 -9.92 -2.32
C GLU A 31 -7.21 -10.00 -2.75
N ASP A 32 -6.34 -9.16 -2.19
CA ASP A 32 -4.91 -9.20 -2.47
C ASP A 32 -4.14 -10.15 -1.52
N THR A 33 -2.84 -10.28 -1.74
CA THR A 33 -1.95 -11.11 -0.91
C THR A 33 -1.83 -10.63 0.54
N PHE A 34 -2.12 -9.36 0.81
CA PHE A 34 -2.12 -8.78 2.15
C PHE A 34 -3.47 -8.94 2.87
N GLY A 35 -4.48 -9.45 2.15
CA GLY A 35 -5.84 -9.66 2.63
C GLY A 35 -6.71 -8.41 2.56
N ASN A 36 -6.30 -7.37 1.83
CA ASN A 36 -7.17 -6.22 1.56
C ASN A 36 -8.24 -6.63 0.56
N ARG A 37 -9.47 -6.18 0.81
CA ARG A 37 -10.64 -6.58 0.03
C ARG A 37 -11.12 -5.43 -0.82
N TYR A 38 -11.32 -5.68 -2.10
CA TYR A 38 -11.66 -4.67 -3.09
C TYR A 38 -13.13 -4.76 -3.46
N TYR A 39 -13.78 -3.61 -3.59
CA TYR A 39 -15.20 -3.50 -3.83
C TYR A 39 -15.50 -2.54 -4.96
N ILE A 40 -16.52 -2.87 -5.73
CA ILE A 40 -17.14 -1.98 -6.72
C ILE A 40 -18.59 -1.72 -6.33
N GLN A 41 -19.10 -0.53 -6.67
CA GLN A 41 -20.49 -0.17 -6.44
C GLN A 41 -21.45 -1.12 -7.17
N ARG A 42 -22.45 -1.66 -6.46
CA ARG A 42 -23.46 -2.59 -7.01
C ARG A 42 -24.36 -1.94 -8.06
N SER A 43 -24.75 -0.68 -7.84
CA SER A 43 -25.67 0.03 -8.72
C SER A 43 -25.49 1.53 -8.63
N GLY A 44 -25.73 2.21 -9.76
CA GLY A 44 -25.51 3.65 -9.91
C GLY A 44 -24.06 4.01 -10.19
N VAL A 45 -23.82 5.31 -10.33
CA VAL A 45 -22.51 5.89 -10.58
C VAL A 45 -22.06 6.68 -9.35
N GLY A 46 -20.75 6.73 -9.13
CA GLY A 46 -20.14 7.60 -8.15
C GLY A 46 -20.03 9.04 -8.66
N PRO A 47 -19.38 9.93 -7.89
CA PRO A 47 -19.19 11.33 -8.27
C PRO A 47 -18.46 11.53 -9.61
N LEU A 48 -17.66 10.55 -10.01
CA LEU A 48 -16.88 10.56 -11.26
C LEU A 48 -17.69 10.09 -12.49
N GLY A 49 -18.98 9.82 -12.35
CA GLY A 49 -19.81 9.28 -13.44
C GLY A 49 -19.57 7.81 -13.76
N VAL A 50 -18.64 7.16 -13.05
CA VAL A 50 -18.34 5.72 -13.13
C VAL A 50 -18.65 5.03 -11.80
N PRO A 51 -18.88 3.69 -11.78
CA PRO A 51 -19.11 2.96 -10.54
C PRO A 51 -17.95 3.15 -9.56
N ALA A 52 -18.24 3.57 -8.32
CA ALA A 52 -17.20 3.81 -7.34
C ALA A 52 -16.45 2.50 -7.00
N ARG A 53 -15.12 2.57 -6.97
CA ARG A 53 -14.20 1.51 -6.53
C ARG A 53 -13.59 1.92 -5.17
N TRP A 54 -13.49 0.98 -4.23
CA TRP A 54 -12.84 1.22 -2.94
C TRP A 54 -12.22 -0.05 -2.37
N VAL A 55 -11.31 0.12 -1.40
CA VAL A 55 -10.62 -0.96 -0.70
C VAL A 55 -10.97 -0.94 0.79
N THR A 56 -11.05 -2.12 1.39
CA THR A 56 -11.11 -2.32 2.84
C THR A 56 -9.84 -3.02 3.29
N TYR A 57 -9.02 -2.33 4.08
CA TYR A 57 -7.80 -2.89 4.63
C TYR A 57 -8.08 -3.92 5.74
N LYS A 58 -7.26 -4.98 5.79
CA LYS A 58 -7.39 -6.04 6.80
C LYS A 58 -6.98 -5.59 8.20
N ASN A 59 -5.86 -4.87 8.28
CA ASN A 59 -5.23 -4.47 9.52
C ASN A 59 -5.10 -2.94 9.59
N LEU A 60 -3.92 -2.41 9.26
CA LEU A 60 -3.65 -0.97 9.28
C LEU A 60 -4.22 -0.30 8.03
N SER A 61 -4.98 0.79 8.20
CA SER A 61 -5.50 1.58 7.09
C SER A 61 -4.41 2.49 6.51
N GLU A 62 -3.55 1.93 5.66
CA GLU A 62 -2.44 2.61 5.02
C GLU A 62 -2.56 2.52 3.49
N ALA A 63 -2.64 3.67 2.81
CA ALA A 63 -2.93 3.72 1.37
C ALA A 63 -1.87 3.01 0.52
N SER A 64 -0.61 3.07 0.95
CA SER A 64 0.51 2.44 0.25
C SER A 64 0.56 0.91 0.38
N GLN A 65 -0.33 0.28 1.17
CA GLN A 65 -0.43 -1.18 1.22
C GLN A 65 -1.05 -1.80 -0.03
N VAL A 66 -1.80 -1.02 -0.82
CA VAL A 66 -2.39 -1.49 -2.07
C VAL A 66 -1.26 -1.84 -3.04
N PRO A 67 -1.16 -3.10 -3.50
CA PRO A 67 -0.11 -3.50 -4.43
C PRO A 67 -0.37 -2.94 -5.84
N PRO A 68 0.66 -2.89 -6.71
CA PRO A 68 0.59 -2.18 -7.99
C PRO A 68 -0.54 -2.64 -8.90
N GLU A 69 -0.83 -3.94 -8.94
CA GLU A 69 -1.90 -4.53 -9.75
C GLU A 69 -3.27 -4.00 -9.33
N TRP A 70 -3.54 -3.95 -8.03
CA TRP A 70 -4.78 -3.41 -7.49
C TRP A 70 -4.83 -1.90 -7.53
N HIS A 71 -3.67 -1.22 -7.48
CA HIS A 71 -3.57 0.23 -7.53
C HIS A 71 -4.07 0.78 -8.87
N GLY A 72 -3.70 0.15 -9.99
CA GLY A 72 -4.17 0.55 -11.33
C GLY A 72 -5.69 0.42 -11.48
N TRP A 73 -6.25 -0.71 -11.03
CA TRP A 73 -7.69 -0.94 -11.06
C TRP A 73 -8.44 0.02 -10.13
N LEU A 74 -7.94 0.25 -8.91
CA LEU A 74 -8.57 1.13 -7.94
C LEU A 74 -8.67 2.58 -8.43
N HIS A 75 -7.66 3.04 -9.18
CA HIS A 75 -7.57 4.40 -9.72
C HIS A 75 -8.08 4.54 -11.16
N TYR A 76 -8.85 3.57 -11.66
CA TYR A 76 -9.43 3.60 -13.02
C TYR A 76 -8.38 3.75 -14.13
N THR A 77 -7.13 3.32 -13.88
CA THR A 77 -6.09 3.28 -14.92
C THR A 77 -6.31 2.10 -15.85
N VAL A 78 -6.80 0.98 -15.29
CA VAL A 78 -7.21 -0.22 -16.02
C VAL A 78 -8.62 -0.63 -15.59
N ASP A 79 -9.35 -1.24 -16.51
CA ASP A 79 -10.69 -1.77 -16.24
C ASP A 79 -10.68 -3.26 -15.86
N GLU A 80 -9.64 -3.97 -16.27
CA GLU A 80 -9.44 -5.38 -15.98
C GLU A 80 -9.11 -5.59 -14.50
N LEU A 81 -9.69 -6.64 -13.91
CA LEU A 81 -9.39 -7.03 -12.54
C LEU A 81 -8.06 -7.79 -12.51
N PRO A 82 -7.20 -7.53 -11.52
CA PRO A 82 -5.96 -8.28 -11.35
C PRO A 82 -6.17 -9.80 -11.24
N THR A 83 -7.34 -10.23 -10.77
CA THR A 83 -7.70 -11.65 -10.66
C THR A 83 -7.93 -12.32 -12.02
N ASP A 84 -8.31 -11.55 -13.04
CA ASP A 84 -8.61 -12.06 -14.39
C ASP A 84 -7.36 -12.04 -15.30
N GLU A 85 -6.35 -11.24 -14.95
CA GLU A 85 -5.08 -11.18 -15.66
C GLU A 85 -4.14 -12.34 -15.27
N ARG A 86 -3.55 -13.00 -16.28
CA ARG A 86 -2.43 -13.92 -16.05
C ARG A 86 -1.12 -13.14 -15.98
N TYR A 87 -0.68 -12.85 -14.76
CA TYR A 87 0.56 -12.13 -14.52
C TYR A 87 1.70 -13.05 -14.05
N ASP A 88 2.81 -13.02 -14.77
CA ASP A 88 4.05 -13.69 -14.38
C ASP A 88 5.11 -12.67 -13.92
N PRO A 89 5.48 -12.66 -12.61
CA PRO A 89 6.46 -11.72 -12.09
C PRO A 89 7.83 -11.94 -12.72
N LYS A 90 8.53 -10.84 -13.00
CA LYS A 90 9.88 -10.89 -13.59
C LYS A 90 10.94 -11.15 -12.51
N PRO A 91 12.09 -11.77 -12.85
CA PRO A 91 13.10 -12.14 -11.86
C PRO A 91 13.74 -10.95 -11.13
N TRP A 92 13.69 -9.77 -11.72
CA TRP A 92 14.20 -8.52 -11.14
C TRP A 92 13.16 -7.77 -10.30
N GLN A 93 11.90 -8.23 -10.31
CA GLN A 93 10.81 -7.56 -9.63
C GLN A 93 10.84 -7.85 -8.14
N LYS A 94 10.73 -6.80 -7.35
CA LYS A 94 10.67 -6.91 -5.89
C LYS A 94 9.24 -7.15 -5.43
N PRO A 95 9.04 -7.88 -4.32
CA PRO A 95 7.73 -7.96 -3.68
C PRO A 95 7.27 -6.56 -3.24
N HIS A 96 5.95 -6.37 -3.20
CA HIS A 96 5.36 -5.12 -2.75
C HIS A 96 5.62 -4.91 -1.25
N HIS A 97 5.99 -3.69 -0.87
CA HIS A 97 6.12 -3.25 0.50
C HIS A 97 5.42 -1.90 0.65
N MET A 98 4.66 -1.74 1.73
CA MET A 98 4.05 -0.45 2.06
C MET A 98 5.12 0.61 2.37
N ASN A 99 4.70 1.87 2.38
CA ASN A 99 5.57 2.98 2.73
C ASN A 99 5.98 2.90 4.21
N MET A 100 7.28 2.72 4.45
CA MET A 100 7.85 2.62 5.80
C MET A 100 8.29 3.98 6.38
N THR A 101 7.94 5.09 5.76
CA THR A 101 8.28 6.43 6.25
C THR A 101 7.81 6.64 7.69
N GLY A 102 8.65 7.19 8.55
CA GLY A 102 8.35 7.41 9.97
C GLY A 102 8.47 6.17 10.86
N THR A 103 8.78 5.00 10.29
CA THR A 103 9.04 3.76 11.05
C THR A 103 10.54 3.53 11.25
N PRO A 104 10.95 2.59 12.13
CA PRO A 104 12.33 2.14 12.22
C PRO A 104 12.89 1.62 10.88
N GLU A 105 12.05 1.04 10.03
CA GLU A 105 12.39 0.45 8.73
C GLU A 105 12.47 1.47 7.58
N ALA A 106 12.28 2.76 7.87
CA ALA A 106 12.38 3.81 6.85
C ALA A 106 13.74 3.76 6.13
N TYR A 107 13.73 3.93 4.81
CA TYR A 107 14.94 4.05 4.01
C TYR A 107 15.78 5.24 4.50
N ARG A 108 17.06 4.99 4.74
CA ARG A 108 18.03 6.03 5.14
C ARG A 108 19.20 6.00 4.17
N PRO A 109 19.51 7.11 3.49
CA PRO A 109 20.62 7.14 2.56
C PRO A 109 21.94 6.95 3.32
N GLN A 110 22.93 6.37 2.63
CA GLN A 110 24.28 6.20 3.19
C GLN A 110 24.87 7.55 3.59
N GLY A 111 25.37 7.66 4.82
CA GLY A 111 25.89 8.91 5.38
C GLY A 111 24.84 9.79 6.06
N SER A 112 23.57 9.40 6.07
CA SER A 112 22.60 9.99 7.00
C SER A 112 23.03 9.73 8.44
N ILE A 113 22.87 10.72 9.31
CA ILE A 113 23.13 10.60 10.76
C ILE A 113 22.31 9.45 11.38
N LEU A 114 21.13 9.19 10.81
CA LEU A 114 20.23 8.15 11.28
C LEU A 114 20.54 6.77 10.69
N ALA A 115 21.39 6.67 9.66
CA ALA A 115 21.72 5.41 9.01
C ALA A 115 22.82 4.68 9.80
N PRO A 116 22.65 3.38 10.11
CA PRO A 116 23.73 2.58 10.65
C PRO A 116 24.71 2.25 9.51
N GLY A 117 25.70 3.10 9.30
CA GLY A 117 26.74 2.81 8.32
C GLY A 117 27.65 3.97 7.99
N PRO A 118 28.83 3.69 7.41
CA PRO A 118 29.69 4.73 6.90
C PRO A 118 28.99 5.50 5.78
N ARG A 119 29.36 6.78 5.63
CA ARG A 119 28.95 7.56 4.46
C ARG A 119 29.38 6.90 3.16
N ALA A 120 28.64 7.16 2.09
CA ALA A 120 29.04 6.73 0.75
C ALA A 120 30.44 7.29 0.43
N ARG A 121 31.29 6.43 -0.15
CA ARG A 121 32.61 6.86 -0.62
C ARG A 121 32.46 7.74 -1.85
N THR A 122 33.25 8.80 -1.93
CA THR A 122 33.30 9.71 -3.08
C THR A 122 34.72 9.81 -3.62
N THR A 123 34.87 10.23 -4.87
CA THR A 123 36.16 10.39 -5.54
C THR A 123 37.05 11.43 -4.82
N SER A 124 36.46 12.37 -4.06
CA SER A 124 37.19 13.34 -3.25
C SER A 124 37.68 12.81 -1.89
N ASP A 125 37.48 11.52 -1.59
CA ASP A 125 37.92 10.94 -0.33
C ASP A 125 39.43 10.87 -0.25
N TYR A 126 39.99 11.66 0.67
CA TYR A 126 41.40 11.63 0.99
C TYR A 126 41.81 10.23 1.49
N ARG A 127 42.93 9.72 0.96
CA ARG A 127 43.58 8.51 1.46
C ARG A 127 44.81 8.94 2.27
N PRO A 128 44.80 8.80 3.60
CA PRO A 128 45.96 9.15 4.41
C PRO A 128 47.14 8.24 4.08
N TRP A 129 48.32 8.84 3.96
CA TRP A 129 49.57 8.10 3.90
C TRP A 129 49.84 7.42 5.26
N THR A 130 50.27 6.17 5.22
CA THR A 130 50.61 5.35 6.40
C THR A 130 52.08 4.96 6.32
N PRO A 131 52.96 5.49 7.21
CA PRO A 131 54.34 5.01 7.31
C PRO A 131 54.39 3.60 7.89
N ASP A 132 55.21 2.74 7.29
CA ASP A 132 55.66 1.47 7.87
C ASP A 132 56.71 1.69 8.97
#